data_AF-A0A3L7NEG6-F1
#
_entry.id   AF-A0A3L7NEG6-F1
#
_cell.length_a   1.000
_cell.length_b   1.000
_cell.length_c   1.000
_cell.angle_alpha   90.00
_cell.angle_beta   90.00
_cell.angle_gamma   90.00
#
_symmetry.space_group_name_H-M   'P 1'
#
loop_
_entity.id
_entity.type
_entity.pdbx_description
1 polymer ?
#
loop_
_entity_poly.entity_id
_entity_poly.type
_entity_poly.pdbx_seq_one_letter_code
_entity_poly.pdbx_strand_id
1 'polypeptide(L)'
;MQTHSLNFWPLALFLTPCHVLCKRCGARGSGAAGRSRLLHCNAVNEFGVPSAHEGTSGVGWGVGILPYMEQNNIYQLFNPLLPLTDAANKPFLRSQIQGCKCPSDPQPNFFAIVEEGGGAALAELPSANYIGCFGPESLDDCGLSPGNLPVMADGTCKGGCTFYHNSSVRIAWITDGTSNTFMVGERKTRADLDWHTSWPGMIAEGEEAFQRVCGSADHVPNDPLHHFDDFSSVHTGGAQFCLGDGSVRFISENMDKGVYRGLATIQGGEVSGDF
;
A
#
# COMPACT_ATOMS: atom_id res chain seq x y z
N MET A 1 -28.69 -0.65 -7.72
CA MET A 1 -27.30 -0.67 -7.23
C MET A 1 -26.57 0.43 -7.99
N GLN A 2 -26.43 1.62 -7.39
CA GLN A 2 -25.80 2.76 -8.06
C GLN A 2 -24.27 2.57 -8.00
N THR A 3 -23.68 2.16 -9.10
CA THR A 3 -22.24 2.13 -9.30
C THR A 3 -21.75 3.56 -9.51
N HIS A 4 -21.38 4.25 -8.43
CA HIS A 4 -20.56 5.45 -8.57
C HIS A 4 -19.14 4.98 -8.93
N SER A 5 -18.85 4.94 -10.22
CA SER A 5 -17.50 4.70 -10.72
C SER A 5 -16.60 5.86 -10.28
N LEU A 6 -15.74 5.61 -9.32
CA LEU A 6 -14.58 6.46 -9.05
C LEU A 6 -13.71 6.42 -10.32
N ASN A 7 -13.55 7.57 -10.98
CA ASN A 7 -12.64 7.70 -12.13
C ASN A 7 -11.20 7.59 -11.63
N PHE A 8 -10.64 6.39 -11.61
CA PHE A 8 -9.25 6.08 -11.27
C PHE A 8 -8.24 6.39 -12.39
N TRP A 9 -8.60 7.30 -13.30
CA TRP A 9 -7.78 7.71 -14.44
C TRP A 9 -6.35 8.21 -14.12
N PRO A 10 -5.97 8.66 -12.90
CA PRO A 10 -4.58 9.02 -12.67
C PRO A 10 -3.67 7.88 -12.19
N LEU A 11 -4.17 6.68 -11.84
CA LEU A 11 -3.31 5.59 -11.35
C LEU A 11 -2.27 5.14 -12.40
N ALA A 12 -2.63 5.18 -13.68
CA ALA A 12 -1.74 4.89 -14.80
C ALA A 12 -0.51 5.83 -14.88
N LEU A 13 -0.61 7.07 -14.41
CA LEU A 13 0.51 8.02 -14.47
C LEU A 13 1.65 7.69 -13.47
N PHE A 14 1.40 6.86 -12.45
CA PHE A 14 2.33 6.61 -11.34
C PHE A 14 3.32 5.50 -11.53
N LEU A 15 3.15 4.69 -12.58
CA LEU A 15 4.20 3.78 -13.00
C LEU A 15 5.24 4.50 -13.90
N THR A 16 5.30 5.82 -13.80
CA THR A 16 6.46 6.61 -14.22
C THR A 16 7.27 6.84 -12.95
N PRO A 17 8.58 6.52 -12.89
CA PRO A 17 9.35 6.59 -11.65
C PRO A 17 9.15 7.95 -10.99
N CYS A 18 8.51 7.95 -9.82
CA CYS A 18 8.20 9.15 -9.07
C CYS A 18 9.52 9.84 -8.69
N HIS A 19 10.01 10.71 -9.56
CA HIS A 19 11.13 11.62 -9.29
C HIS A 19 10.69 12.79 -8.39
N VAL A 20 9.42 12.80 -7.97
CA VAL A 20 8.86 13.82 -7.11
C VAL A 20 9.17 13.43 -5.68
N LEU A 21 10.36 13.85 -5.21
CA LEU A 21 10.69 14.35 -3.86
C LEU A 21 12.18 14.25 -3.47
N CYS A 22 13.09 14.04 -4.43
CA CYS A 22 14.53 14.07 -4.15
C CYS A 22 15.18 15.45 -4.47
N LYS A 23 14.77 16.52 -3.77
CA LYS A 23 15.48 17.82 -3.82
C LYS A 23 15.98 18.27 -2.45
N ARG A 24 17.29 18.02 -2.25
CA ARG A 24 18.25 18.72 -1.35
C ARG A 24 17.76 19.10 0.06
N CYS A 25 18.04 18.22 1.04
CA CYS A 25 18.34 18.66 2.40
C CYS A 25 19.85 18.83 2.57
N GLY A 26 20.30 20.08 2.73
CA GLY A 26 21.68 20.40 3.10
C GLY A 26 21.85 20.34 4.61
N ALA A 27 22.62 19.37 5.10
CA ALA A 27 23.18 19.40 6.45
C ALA A 27 24.70 19.63 6.36
N ARG A 28 25.19 20.67 7.04
CA ARG A 28 26.61 21.06 7.12
C ARG A 28 27.34 20.24 8.20
N GLY A 29 28.54 19.75 7.87
CA GLY A 29 29.60 19.29 8.78
C GLY A 29 29.44 17.83 9.23
N SER A 30 30.41 16.92 9.17
CA SER A 30 31.87 17.05 9.09
C SER A 30 32.49 15.76 8.50
N GLY A 31 33.50 15.92 7.63
CA GLY A 31 34.57 14.96 7.36
C GLY A 31 34.25 13.50 6.98
N ALA A 32 33.87 13.25 5.72
CA ALA A 32 34.32 12.10 4.92
C ALA A 32 33.80 12.24 3.48
N ALA A 33 34.57 11.76 2.51
CA ALA A 33 34.50 12.11 1.10
C ALA A 33 33.14 11.83 0.40
N GLY A 34 32.63 12.88 -0.24
CA GLY A 34 31.83 12.93 -1.47
C GLY A 34 31.27 11.63 -2.04
N ARG A 35 30.13 11.17 -1.49
CA ARG A 35 29.09 10.50 -2.26
C ARG A 35 27.75 11.12 -1.85
N SER A 36 27.03 11.63 -2.84
CA SER A 36 25.68 12.18 -2.68
C SER A 36 24.77 11.11 -2.08
N ARG A 37 24.57 11.12 -0.76
CA ARG A 37 23.51 10.31 -0.12
C ARG A 37 22.18 10.92 -0.52
N LEU A 38 21.62 10.39 -1.60
CA LEU A 38 20.18 10.43 -1.86
C LEU A 38 19.49 9.94 -0.58
N LEU A 39 18.50 10.68 -0.09
CA LEU A 39 17.48 10.14 0.81
C LEU A 39 16.71 9.08 0.01
N HIS A 40 17.31 7.90 -0.15
CA HIS A 40 16.53 6.68 -0.20
C HIS A 40 15.93 6.54 1.21
N CYS A 41 14.64 6.24 1.30
CA CYS A 41 14.05 5.62 2.48
C CYS A 41 14.72 4.25 2.71
N ASN A 42 16.02 4.24 3.05
CA ASN A 42 16.70 3.05 3.51
C ASN A 42 16.24 2.81 4.94
N ALA A 43 15.07 2.20 5.04
CA ALA A 43 14.65 1.40 6.15
C ALA A 43 15.74 0.38 6.47
N VAL A 44 16.48 0.59 7.55
CA VAL A 44 17.48 -0.37 8.04
C VAL A 44 17.12 -0.70 9.48
N ASN A 45 17.24 -1.98 9.84
CA ASN A 45 16.97 -2.44 11.18
C ASN A 45 17.98 -1.97 12.22
N GLU A 46 17.73 -2.28 13.49
CA GLU A 46 18.65 -1.99 14.61
C GLU A 46 20.07 -2.58 14.40
N PHE A 47 20.23 -3.53 13.48
CA PHE A 47 21.50 -4.14 13.08
C PHE A 47 22.10 -3.53 11.79
N GLY A 48 21.48 -2.49 11.22
CA GLY A 48 21.90 -1.84 9.99
C GLY A 48 21.59 -2.62 8.71
N VAL A 49 20.71 -3.62 8.78
CA VAL A 49 20.28 -4.45 7.64
C VAL A 49 19.01 -3.84 7.03
N PRO A 50 18.90 -3.69 5.71
CA PRO A 50 17.67 -3.18 5.11
C PRO A 50 16.45 -4.01 5.53
N SER A 51 15.40 -3.33 5.97
CA SER A 51 14.18 -3.94 6.49
C SER A 51 12.97 -3.37 5.75
N ALA A 52 11.95 -4.18 5.51
CA ALA A 52 10.69 -3.68 4.96
C ALA A 52 9.79 -3.03 6.04
N HIS A 53 10.06 -3.31 7.31
CA HIS A 53 9.24 -2.88 8.45
C HIS A 53 9.75 -1.61 9.14
N GLU A 54 10.93 -1.13 8.74
CA GLU A 54 11.57 0.02 9.37
C GLU A 54 11.63 1.20 8.40
N GLY A 55 12.04 2.39 8.84
CA GLY A 55 12.16 3.57 7.97
C GLY A 55 11.37 4.79 8.43
N THR A 56 11.78 5.97 8.00
CA THR A 56 11.37 7.22 8.65
C THR A 56 10.19 7.92 8.00
N SER A 57 9.92 7.71 6.70
CA SER A 57 8.85 8.47 6.02
C SER A 57 7.47 7.84 6.25
N GLY A 58 7.34 6.55 5.92
CA GLY A 58 6.07 5.80 6.05
C GLY A 58 5.01 6.12 4.99
N VAL A 59 5.28 7.04 4.05
CA VAL A 59 4.29 7.50 3.07
C VAL A 59 3.80 6.38 2.15
N GLY A 60 2.48 6.29 2.00
CA GLY A 60 1.80 5.36 1.11
C GLY A 60 1.52 5.93 -0.29
N TRP A 61 1.16 5.03 -1.21
CA TRP A 61 0.82 5.36 -2.60
C TRP A 61 -0.37 6.33 -2.70
N GLY A 62 -1.30 6.30 -1.74
CA GLY A 62 -2.47 7.18 -1.69
C GLY A 62 -2.13 8.67 -1.66
N VAL A 63 -0.99 9.04 -1.07
CA VAL A 63 -0.51 10.44 -1.05
C VAL A 63 -0.15 10.92 -2.46
N GLY A 64 0.39 10.03 -3.29
CA GLY A 64 0.77 10.34 -4.66
C GLY A 64 -0.41 10.77 -5.51
N ILE A 65 -1.57 10.13 -5.35
CA ILE A 65 -2.75 10.35 -6.20
C ILE A 65 -3.61 11.55 -5.77
N LEU A 66 -3.40 12.13 -4.59
CA LEU A 66 -4.22 13.23 -4.06
C LEU A 66 -4.41 14.41 -5.03
N PRO A 67 -3.37 14.93 -5.71
CA PRO A 67 -3.53 16.06 -6.62
C PRO A 67 -4.45 15.75 -7.81
N TYR A 68 -4.62 14.46 -8.13
CA TYR A 68 -5.45 13.99 -9.23
C TYR A 68 -6.85 13.55 -8.79
N MET A 69 -7.12 13.55 -7.49
CA MET A 69 -8.44 13.31 -6.89
C MET A 69 -9.09 14.60 -6.38
N GLU A 70 -8.65 15.76 -6.88
CA GLU A 70 -9.08 17.07 -6.40
C GLU A 70 -8.82 17.26 -4.88
N GLN A 71 -7.82 16.58 -4.31
CA GLN A 71 -7.42 16.67 -2.90
C GLN A 71 -6.12 17.49 -2.71
N ASN A 72 -5.89 18.47 -3.58
CA ASN A 72 -4.67 19.30 -3.52
C ASN A 72 -4.57 20.11 -2.21
N ASN A 73 -5.70 20.46 -1.60
CA ASN A 73 -5.74 21.10 -0.27
C ASN A 73 -5.15 20.18 0.83
N ILE A 74 -5.43 18.88 0.79
CA ILE A 74 -4.86 17.89 1.73
C ILE A 74 -3.39 17.65 1.40
N TYR A 75 -3.05 17.52 0.12
CA TYR A 75 -1.66 17.32 -0.32
C TYR A 75 -0.72 18.43 0.17
N GLN A 76 -1.19 19.68 0.19
CA GLN A 76 -0.40 20.83 0.69
C GLN A 76 -0.16 20.83 2.21
N LEU A 77 -0.89 20.02 2.99
CA LEU A 77 -0.63 19.85 4.42
C LEU A 77 0.55 18.92 4.70
N PHE A 78 0.92 18.09 3.74
CA PHE A 78 1.95 17.07 3.93
C PHE A 78 3.35 17.66 3.79
N ASN A 79 4.19 17.47 4.81
CA ASN A 79 5.62 17.75 4.74
C ASN A 79 6.40 16.46 4.42
N PRO A 80 6.92 16.32 3.20
CA PRO A 80 7.61 15.12 2.75
C PRO A 80 9.02 14.93 3.35
N LEU A 81 9.54 15.93 4.04
CA LEU A 81 10.87 15.87 4.66
C LEU A 81 10.82 15.32 6.09
N LEU A 82 9.62 15.06 6.63
CA LEU A 82 9.40 14.63 8.00
C LEU A 82 8.62 13.30 8.03
N PRO A 83 8.79 12.49 9.08
CA PRO A 83 7.97 11.31 9.31
C PRO A 83 6.47 11.62 9.32
N LEU A 84 5.63 10.65 8.96
CA LEU A 84 4.17 10.77 9.10
C LEU A 84 3.75 11.09 10.53
N THR A 85 4.47 10.56 11.53
CA THR A 85 4.21 10.78 12.96
C THR A 85 4.61 12.16 13.47
N ASP A 86 5.35 12.96 12.67
CA ASP A 86 5.82 14.28 13.08
C ASP A 86 4.64 15.23 13.38
N ALA A 87 4.82 16.10 14.38
CA ALA A 87 3.81 17.07 14.76
C ALA A 87 3.34 17.96 13.59
N ALA A 88 4.22 18.27 12.63
CA ALA A 88 3.91 19.04 11.43
C ALA A 88 2.93 18.31 10.49
N ASN A 89 2.93 16.97 10.49
CA ASN A 89 2.07 16.13 9.64
C ASN A 89 0.75 15.74 10.31
N LYS A 90 0.51 16.11 11.58
CA LYS A 90 -0.76 15.83 12.29
C LYS A 90 -2.02 16.37 11.58
N PRO A 91 -2.04 17.60 11.02
CA PRO A 91 -3.21 18.08 10.26
C PRO A 91 -3.49 17.23 9.01
N PHE A 92 -2.44 16.72 8.38
CA PHE A 92 -2.55 15.83 7.22
C PHE A 92 -3.18 14.49 7.62
N LEU A 93 -2.73 13.85 8.71
CA LEU A 93 -3.31 12.60 9.20
C LEU A 93 -4.77 12.72 9.69
N ARG A 94 -5.21 13.93 10.06
CA ARG A 94 -6.62 14.19 10.43
C ARG A 94 -7.56 14.35 9.23
N SER A 95 -7.06 14.26 8.01
CA SER A 95 -7.86 14.46 6.80
C SER A 95 -8.54 13.16 6.37
N GLN A 96 -9.85 13.23 6.13
CA GLN A 96 -10.63 12.12 5.58
C GLN A 96 -10.90 12.33 4.09
N ILE A 97 -10.76 11.26 3.32
CA ILE A 97 -11.02 11.26 1.89
C ILE A 97 -12.14 10.27 1.62
N GLN A 98 -13.32 10.76 1.23
CA GLN A 98 -14.47 9.89 0.97
C GLN A 98 -14.19 8.91 -0.17
N GLY A 99 -13.38 9.29 -1.16
CA GLY A 99 -12.94 8.39 -2.23
C GLY A 99 -12.05 7.23 -1.77
N CYS A 100 -11.48 7.28 -0.56
CA CYS A 100 -10.72 6.18 0.04
C CYS A 100 -11.60 5.26 0.91
N LYS A 101 -12.89 5.56 1.07
CA LYS A 101 -13.83 4.83 1.92
C LYS A 101 -14.89 4.12 1.08
N CYS A 102 -15.21 2.89 1.45
CA CYS A 102 -16.36 2.16 0.96
C CYS A 102 -17.61 2.68 1.68
N PRO A 103 -18.63 3.20 0.96
CA PRO A 103 -19.85 3.70 1.60
C PRO A 103 -20.66 2.64 2.35
N SER A 104 -20.43 1.35 2.05
CA SER A 104 -21.12 0.22 2.68
C SER A 104 -20.42 -0.30 3.93
N ASP A 105 -19.15 0.06 4.16
CA ASP A 105 -18.41 -0.37 5.34
C ASP A 105 -18.56 0.65 6.48
N PRO A 106 -19.22 0.29 7.61
CA PRO A 106 -19.39 1.18 8.75
C PRO A 106 -18.11 1.30 9.58
N GLN A 107 -17.06 1.86 8.99
CA GLN A 107 -15.77 2.02 9.64
C GLN A 107 -15.72 3.27 10.55
N PRO A 108 -14.93 3.23 11.64
CA PRO A 108 -14.61 4.44 12.38
C PRO A 108 -13.86 5.42 11.48
N ASN A 109 -13.94 6.71 11.80
CA ASN A 109 -13.26 7.73 11.02
C ASN A 109 -11.73 7.68 11.13
N PHE A 110 -11.26 7.24 12.29
CA PHE A 110 -9.87 7.11 12.65
C PHE A 110 -9.67 5.86 13.52
N PHE A 111 -8.45 5.37 13.58
CA PHE A 111 -8.01 4.31 14.49
C PHE A 111 -6.63 4.67 15.04
N ALA A 112 -6.31 4.15 16.23
CA ALA A 112 -4.98 4.28 16.80
C ALA A 112 -4.12 3.13 16.31
N ILE A 113 -2.96 3.42 15.73
CA ILE A 113 -1.94 2.40 15.46
C ILE A 113 -1.03 2.30 16.68
N VAL A 114 -0.82 1.09 17.16
CA VAL A 114 0.01 0.78 18.34
C VAL A 114 1.31 0.11 17.92
N GLU A 115 2.27 0.07 18.84
CA GLU A 115 3.50 -0.73 18.67
C GLU A 115 3.18 -2.21 18.42
N GLU A 116 3.99 -2.82 17.55
CA GLU A 116 4.01 -4.26 17.29
C GLU A 116 4.08 -5.06 18.60
N GLY A 117 3.21 -6.07 18.75
CA GLY A 117 3.11 -6.87 19.98
C GLY A 117 2.28 -6.25 21.10
N GLY A 118 1.65 -5.09 20.87
CA GLY A 118 0.72 -4.45 21.82
C GLY A 118 1.46 -3.55 22.81
N GLY A 119 1.47 -2.25 22.51
CA GLY A 119 2.19 -1.26 23.31
C GLY A 119 1.57 0.13 23.25
N ALA A 120 2.41 1.16 23.20
CA ALA A 120 1.95 2.53 23.14
C ALA A 120 1.28 2.85 21.79
N ALA A 121 0.31 3.76 21.79
CA ALA A 121 -0.22 4.33 20.56
C ALA A 121 0.85 5.21 19.90
N LEU A 122 1.22 4.89 18.67
CA LEU A 122 2.24 5.59 17.88
C LEU A 122 1.62 6.79 17.15
N ALA A 123 0.43 6.62 16.59
CA ALA A 123 -0.31 7.66 15.88
C ALA A 123 -1.80 7.35 15.79
N GLU A 124 -2.59 8.36 15.40
CA GLU A 124 -3.97 8.19 14.97
C GLU A 124 -4.02 8.36 13.45
N LEU A 125 -4.57 7.36 12.75
CA LEU A 125 -4.60 7.29 11.30
C LEU A 125 -6.04 7.35 10.77
N PRO A 126 -6.28 7.97 9.60
CA PRO A 126 -7.59 7.97 8.97
C PRO A 126 -7.88 6.60 8.36
N SER A 127 -9.08 6.09 8.59
CA SER A 127 -9.49 4.79 8.04
C SER A 127 -9.75 4.88 6.53
N ALA A 128 -9.46 3.80 5.81
CA ALA A 128 -9.71 3.63 4.38
C ALA A 128 -10.06 2.15 4.07
N ASN A 129 -10.52 1.87 2.85
CA ASN A 129 -10.91 0.53 2.39
C ASN A 129 -10.17 0.08 1.13
N TYR A 130 -9.34 0.92 0.53
CA TYR A 130 -8.68 0.62 -0.73
C TYR A 130 -7.18 0.58 -0.51
N ILE A 131 -6.57 -0.57 -0.81
CA ILE A 131 -5.14 -0.84 -0.57
C ILE A 131 -4.46 -1.29 -1.86
N GLY A 132 -3.14 -1.07 -1.92
CA GLY A 132 -2.32 -1.48 -3.05
C GLY A 132 -2.15 -2.99 -3.10
N CYS A 133 -2.06 -3.57 -4.30
CA CYS A 133 -1.77 -4.98 -4.50
C CYS A 133 -0.26 -5.25 -4.42
N PHE A 134 0.13 -6.06 -3.44
CA PHE A 134 1.50 -6.52 -3.22
C PHE A 134 1.89 -7.66 -4.14
N GLY A 135 1.04 -8.67 -4.22
CA GLY A 135 1.32 -9.87 -4.97
C GLY A 135 0.58 -11.08 -4.44
N PRO A 136 0.82 -12.26 -5.02
CA PRO A 136 0.34 -13.52 -4.50
C PRO A 136 1.10 -13.99 -3.24
N GLU A 137 2.27 -13.40 -2.94
CA GLU A 137 3.05 -13.70 -1.75
C GLU A 137 2.41 -13.10 -0.49
N SER A 138 2.55 -13.78 0.66
CA SER A 138 2.09 -13.24 1.94
C SER A 138 2.91 -12.01 2.32
N LEU A 139 2.23 -11.01 2.87
CA LEU A 139 2.90 -9.81 3.38
C LEU A 139 3.68 -10.10 4.67
N ASP A 140 3.27 -11.11 5.43
CA ASP A 140 3.95 -11.53 6.66
C ASP A 140 5.35 -12.10 6.37
N ASP A 141 5.55 -12.66 5.18
CA ASP A 141 6.85 -13.16 4.71
C ASP A 141 7.86 -12.01 4.48
N CYS A 142 7.44 -10.74 4.53
CA CYS A 142 8.37 -9.61 4.57
C CYS A 142 9.23 -9.55 5.84
N GLY A 143 8.88 -10.31 6.89
CA GLY A 143 9.68 -10.48 8.10
C GLY A 143 10.81 -11.51 7.97
N LEU A 144 10.92 -12.20 6.82
CA LEU A 144 11.97 -13.20 6.59
C LEU A 144 13.37 -12.58 6.47
N SER A 145 14.40 -13.39 6.73
CA SER A 145 15.80 -12.95 6.56
C SER A 145 16.13 -12.68 5.09
N PRO A 146 16.99 -11.67 4.77
CA PRO A 146 17.37 -11.36 3.40
C PRO A 146 17.83 -12.58 2.60
N GLY A 147 17.32 -12.72 1.38
CA GLY A 147 17.58 -13.86 0.49
C GLY A 147 16.51 -14.95 0.53
N ASN A 148 15.54 -14.86 1.45
CA ASN A 148 14.32 -15.68 1.41
C ASN A 148 13.19 -14.83 0.81
N LEU A 149 12.70 -15.22 -0.36
CA LEU A 149 11.61 -14.51 -1.03
C LEU A 149 10.36 -14.42 -0.12
N PRO A 150 9.63 -13.29 -0.13
CA PRO A 150 9.77 -12.13 -1.02
C PRO A 150 10.84 -11.11 -0.61
N VAL A 151 11.64 -11.39 0.43
CA VAL A 151 12.76 -10.53 0.85
C VAL A 151 13.99 -10.81 0.00
N MET A 152 14.33 -9.85 -0.85
CA MET A 152 15.48 -9.88 -1.73
C MET A 152 16.79 -9.92 -0.94
N ALA A 153 17.90 -10.29 -1.59
CA ALA A 153 19.22 -10.36 -0.95
C ALA A 153 19.71 -8.99 -0.41
N ASP A 154 19.18 -7.89 -0.93
CA ASP A 154 19.44 -6.54 -0.44
C ASP A 154 18.51 -6.11 0.70
N GLY A 155 17.67 -7.01 1.22
CA GLY A 155 16.72 -6.78 2.33
C GLY A 155 15.43 -6.06 1.91
N THR A 156 15.24 -5.78 0.62
CA THR A 156 13.97 -5.20 0.14
C THR A 156 12.90 -6.28 0.05
N CYS A 157 11.72 -6.05 0.64
CA CYS A 157 10.57 -6.93 0.43
C CYS A 157 9.83 -6.52 -0.85
N LYS A 158 9.81 -7.43 -1.83
CA LYS A 158 9.24 -7.18 -3.15
C LYS A 158 8.23 -8.26 -3.52
N GLY A 159 6.96 -7.85 -3.57
CA GLY A 159 5.88 -8.70 -4.08
C GLY A 159 5.82 -8.72 -5.60
N GLY A 160 5.07 -9.69 -6.13
CA GLY A 160 4.92 -9.93 -7.57
C GLY A 160 4.09 -8.88 -8.33
N CYS A 161 3.49 -7.89 -7.63
CA CYS A 161 2.55 -6.94 -8.22
C CYS A 161 3.07 -5.48 -8.24
N THR A 162 2.15 -4.52 -8.24
CA THR A 162 2.41 -3.10 -8.50
C THR A 162 2.87 -2.31 -7.29
N PHE A 163 2.39 -2.66 -6.09
CA PHE A 163 2.68 -1.93 -4.86
C PHE A 163 3.43 -2.78 -3.84
N TYR A 164 4.70 -2.47 -3.65
CA TYR A 164 5.52 -3.01 -2.56
C TYR A 164 6.38 -1.90 -1.96
N HIS A 165 7.14 -2.23 -0.92
CA HIS A 165 7.93 -1.25 -0.19
C HIS A 165 8.94 -0.54 -1.12
N ASN A 166 8.89 0.79 -1.17
CA ASN A 166 9.67 1.63 -2.10
C ASN A 166 9.55 1.20 -3.58
N SER A 167 8.38 0.70 -3.98
CA SER A 167 8.11 0.29 -5.36
C SER A 167 8.34 1.40 -6.39
N SER A 168 8.84 0.99 -7.55
CA SER A 168 9.09 1.85 -8.71
C SER A 168 8.75 1.13 -10.02
N VAL A 169 7.66 0.36 -9.99
CA VAL A 169 7.15 -0.42 -11.13
C VAL A 169 6.77 0.52 -12.25
N ARG A 170 7.03 0.12 -13.51
CA ARG A 170 6.62 0.87 -14.70
C ARG A 170 5.41 0.25 -15.40
N ILE A 171 4.55 1.05 -16.08
CA ILE A 171 3.42 0.48 -16.86
C ILE A 171 3.99 -0.54 -17.84
N ALA A 172 5.10 -0.19 -18.49
CA ALA A 172 5.77 -1.05 -19.45
C ALA A 172 6.31 -2.37 -18.85
N TRP A 173 6.35 -2.51 -17.53
CA TRP A 173 6.76 -3.73 -16.83
C TRP A 173 5.58 -4.63 -16.48
N ILE A 174 4.34 -4.16 -16.67
CA ILE A 174 3.12 -4.98 -16.56
C ILE A 174 2.95 -5.75 -17.87
N THR A 175 3.71 -6.84 -18.01
CA THR A 175 3.71 -7.67 -19.21
C THR A 175 2.53 -8.63 -19.28
N ASP A 176 1.87 -8.88 -18.14
CA ASP A 176 0.64 -9.70 -18.08
C ASP A 176 -0.59 -8.96 -18.64
N GLY A 177 -0.44 -7.66 -18.93
CA GLY A 177 -1.45 -6.79 -19.49
C GLY A 177 -2.10 -5.92 -18.42
N THR A 178 -2.17 -4.61 -18.68
CA THR A 178 -2.72 -3.63 -17.71
C THR A 178 -4.18 -3.91 -17.36
N SER A 179 -4.97 -4.48 -18.27
CA SER A 179 -6.37 -4.86 -18.01
C SER A 179 -6.52 -6.17 -17.23
N ASN A 180 -5.43 -6.87 -16.94
CA ASN A 180 -5.40 -8.18 -16.29
C ASN A 180 -4.50 -8.19 -15.04
N THR A 181 -4.15 -7.01 -14.52
CA THR A 181 -3.31 -6.90 -13.32
C THR A 181 -3.99 -6.02 -12.29
N PHE A 182 -4.17 -6.52 -11.08
CA PHE A 182 -4.66 -5.77 -9.94
C PHE A 182 -3.70 -4.64 -9.58
N MET A 183 -4.25 -3.46 -9.30
CA MET A 183 -3.51 -2.35 -8.70
C MET A 183 -4.00 -2.08 -7.29
N VAL A 184 -5.31 -1.91 -7.13
CA VAL A 184 -5.91 -1.56 -5.85
C VAL A 184 -7.10 -2.47 -5.63
N GLY A 185 -7.22 -3.04 -4.44
CA GLY A 185 -8.34 -3.88 -4.05
C GLY A 185 -9.04 -3.35 -2.80
N GLU A 186 -10.27 -3.78 -2.60
CA GLU A 186 -11.04 -3.46 -1.41
C GLU A 186 -10.60 -4.34 -0.22
N ARG A 187 -10.63 -3.75 0.98
CA ARG A 187 -10.54 -4.44 2.26
C ARG A 187 -11.58 -3.85 3.21
N LYS A 188 -12.38 -4.71 3.86
CA LYS A 188 -13.31 -4.29 4.90
C LYS A 188 -12.60 -4.05 6.23
N THR A 189 -13.16 -3.18 7.04
CA THR A 189 -12.75 -2.99 8.42
C THR A 189 -13.24 -4.17 9.27
N ARG A 190 -12.35 -4.73 10.11
CA ARG A 190 -12.72 -5.66 11.18
C ARG A 190 -12.29 -5.10 12.53
N ALA A 191 -13.15 -4.26 13.09
CA ALA A 191 -12.93 -3.60 14.38
C ALA A 191 -12.87 -4.59 15.56
N ASP A 192 -13.42 -5.80 15.40
CA ASP A 192 -13.31 -6.90 16.37
C ASP A 192 -11.88 -7.42 16.54
N LEU A 193 -11.04 -7.25 15.51
CA LEU A 193 -9.65 -7.72 15.46
C LEU A 193 -8.64 -6.56 15.30
N ASP A 194 -9.09 -5.30 15.41
CA ASP A 194 -8.27 -4.09 15.16
C ASP A 194 -7.69 -3.99 13.72
N TRP A 195 -8.37 -4.63 12.76
CA TRP A 195 -7.98 -4.64 11.35
C TRP A 195 -8.56 -3.42 10.64
N HIS A 196 -7.71 -2.41 10.53
CA HIS A 196 -7.99 -1.12 9.92
C HIS A 196 -6.96 -0.81 8.84
N THR A 197 -7.41 -0.26 7.73
CA THR A 197 -6.56 0.18 6.63
C THR A 197 -6.43 1.70 6.66
N SER A 198 -5.33 2.24 6.15
CA SER A 198 -5.11 3.68 6.03
C SER A 198 -4.60 4.07 4.64
N TRP A 199 -4.99 5.26 4.17
CA TRP A 199 -4.57 5.80 2.88
C TRP A 199 -3.26 6.62 2.89
N PRO A 200 -2.85 7.33 3.97
CA PRO A 200 -1.66 8.17 3.95
C PRO A 200 -0.35 7.38 3.95
N GLY A 201 -0.36 6.14 4.47
CA GLY A 201 0.85 5.39 4.68
C GLY A 201 0.83 4.47 5.89
N MET A 202 1.99 3.91 6.16
CA MET A 202 2.29 3.04 7.29
C MET A 202 3.09 3.80 8.35
N ILE A 203 2.98 3.39 9.60
CA ILE A 203 3.81 3.91 10.69
C ILE A 203 4.83 2.84 11.05
N ALA A 204 6.12 3.20 11.00
CA ALA A 204 7.18 2.29 11.41
C ALA A 204 6.97 1.82 12.85
N GLU A 205 7.35 0.58 13.15
CA GLU A 205 7.13 -0.10 14.44
C GLU A 205 5.65 -0.34 14.78
N GLY A 206 4.72 0.08 13.91
CA GLY A 206 3.30 -0.13 14.09
C GLY A 206 2.88 -1.57 13.81
N GLU A 207 1.88 -2.01 14.56
CA GLU A 207 1.30 -3.34 14.38
C GLU A 207 0.74 -3.52 12.97
N GLU A 208 1.24 -4.56 12.30
CA GLU A 208 0.90 -4.92 10.92
C GLU A 208 0.98 -3.73 9.95
N ALA A 209 1.97 -2.85 10.16
CA ALA A 209 2.06 -1.55 9.51
C ALA A 209 1.99 -1.62 7.98
N PHE A 210 2.62 -2.63 7.37
CA PHE A 210 2.68 -2.77 5.92
C PHE A 210 1.33 -3.22 5.34
N GLN A 211 0.65 -4.12 6.04
CA GLN A 211 -0.69 -4.60 5.75
C GLN A 211 -1.71 -3.45 5.84
N ARG A 212 -1.47 -2.38 6.62
CA ARG A 212 -2.36 -1.21 6.66
C ARG A 212 -2.53 -0.50 5.32
N VAL A 213 -1.61 -0.67 4.36
CA VAL A 213 -1.59 0.05 3.07
C VAL A 213 -1.55 -0.85 1.83
N CYS A 214 -1.14 -2.10 1.99
CA CYS A 214 -1.04 -3.10 0.92
C CYS A 214 -1.76 -4.39 1.30
N GLY A 215 -2.12 -5.19 0.29
CA GLY A 215 -2.73 -6.50 0.45
C GLY A 215 -2.11 -7.55 -0.45
N SER A 216 -2.07 -8.78 0.06
CA SER A 216 -1.70 -9.98 -0.65
C SER A 216 -2.95 -10.62 -1.27
N ALA A 217 -2.74 -11.30 -2.38
CA ALA A 217 -3.72 -12.17 -3.02
C ALA A 217 -3.50 -13.61 -2.57
N ASP A 218 -3.29 -13.85 -1.27
CA ASP A 218 -3.16 -15.22 -0.78
C ASP A 218 -4.52 -15.92 -0.87
N HIS A 219 -5.54 -15.36 -0.24
CA HIS A 219 -6.91 -15.86 -0.33
C HIS A 219 -7.75 -15.02 -1.29
N VAL A 220 -8.71 -15.69 -1.95
CA VAL A 220 -9.74 -14.99 -2.72
C VAL A 220 -10.52 -14.04 -1.80
N PRO A 221 -11.12 -12.96 -2.33
CA PRO A 221 -11.78 -11.98 -1.48
C PRO A 221 -12.87 -12.63 -0.62
N ASN A 222 -12.97 -12.25 0.65
CA ASN A 222 -13.93 -12.79 1.62
C ASN A 222 -13.78 -14.27 2.01
N ASP A 223 -12.68 -14.93 1.66
CA ASP A 223 -12.43 -16.31 2.08
C ASP A 223 -12.59 -16.46 3.62
N PRO A 224 -13.26 -17.50 4.14
CA PRO A 224 -13.40 -17.71 5.58
C PRO A 224 -12.07 -17.80 6.36
N LEU A 225 -10.98 -18.16 5.68
CA LEU A 225 -9.63 -18.26 6.22
C LEU A 225 -8.78 -17.00 5.99
N HIS A 226 -9.38 -15.90 5.51
CA HIS A 226 -8.66 -14.65 5.27
C HIS A 226 -7.92 -14.17 6.52
N HIS A 227 -6.70 -13.68 6.30
CA HIS A 227 -5.89 -12.97 7.27
C HIS A 227 -6.05 -11.46 7.08
N PHE A 228 -5.33 -10.68 7.89
CA PHE A 228 -5.41 -9.23 7.79
C PHE A 228 -4.86 -8.71 6.47
N ASP A 229 -3.86 -9.38 5.90
CA ASP A 229 -3.19 -9.00 4.66
C ASP A 229 -3.99 -9.36 3.39
N ASP A 230 -5.10 -10.08 3.51
CA ASP A 230 -5.95 -10.44 2.37
C ASP A 230 -6.95 -9.33 1.97
N PHE A 231 -7.38 -9.35 0.71
CA PHE A 231 -8.48 -8.50 0.24
C PHE A 231 -9.84 -8.98 0.75
N SER A 232 -10.76 -8.07 0.99
CA SER A 232 -12.11 -8.39 1.47
C SER A 232 -13.09 -7.24 1.29
N SER A 233 -14.38 -7.51 1.40
CA SER A 233 -15.41 -6.49 1.33
C SER A 233 -16.61 -6.86 2.21
N VAL A 234 -17.42 -5.87 2.51
CA VAL A 234 -18.77 -6.05 3.07
C VAL A 234 -19.77 -6.50 1.99
N HIS A 235 -19.41 -6.38 0.72
CA HIS A 235 -20.23 -6.80 -0.40
C HIS A 235 -20.30 -8.33 -0.49
N THR A 236 -21.51 -8.86 -0.62
CA THR A 236 -21.73 -10.30 -0.79
C THR A 236 -21.19 -10.77 -2.14
N GLY A 237 -20.43 -11.87 -2.14
CA GLY A 237 -20.01 -12.54 -3.37
C GLY A 237 -18.66 -12.10 -3.91
N GLY A 238 -17.97 -11.13 -3.28
CA GLY A 238 -16.69 -10.63 -3.79
C GLY A 238 -16.31 -9.23 -3.32
N ALA A 239 -15.34 -8.63 -4.01
CA ALA A 239 -14.80 -7.31 -3.70
C ALA A 239 -14.48 -6.51 -4.97
N GLN A 240 -14.41 -5.18 -4.86
CA GLN A 240 -14.02 -4.33 -5.99
C GLN A 240 -12.50 -4.25 -6.14
N PHE A 241 -12.03 -4.34 -7.38
CA PHE A 241 -10.62 -4.15 -7.74
C PHE A 241 -10.47 -3.16 -8.89
N CYS A 242 -9.51 -2.26 -8.76
CA CYS A 242 -9.01 -1.43 -9.85
C CYS A 242 -7.81 -2.10 -10.51
N LEU A 243 -7.83 -2.16 -11.83
CA LEU A 243 -6.81 -2.77 -12.67
C LEU A 243 -5.79 -1.75 -13.18
N GLY A 244 -4.68 -2.24 -13.76
CA GLY A 244 -3.61 -1.44 -14.35
C GLY A 244 -4.04 -0.43 -15.42
N ASP A 245 -5.15 -0.68 -16.10
CA ASP A 245 -5.74 0.21 -17.10
C ASP A 245 -6.74 1.23 -16.51
N GLY A 246 -6.94 1.22 -15.19
CA GLY A 246 -7.88 2.07 -14.47
C GLY A 246 -9.33 1.58 -14.49
N SER A 247 -9.63 0.45 -15.16
CA SER A 247 -10.94 -0.17 -15.08
C SER A 247 -11.19 -0.76 -13.68
N VAL A 248 -12.46 -0.82 -13.28
CA VAL A 248 -12.87 -1.40 -12.00
C VAL A 248 -13.74 -2.63 -12.28
N ARG A 249 -13.41 -3.75 -11.63
CA ARG A 249 -14.14 -5.01 -11.75
C ARG A 249 -14.51 -5.54 -10.37
N PHE A 250 -15.67 -6.18 -10.31
CA PHE A 250 -16.09 -6.94 -9.13
C PHE A 250 -15.53 -8.36 -9.25
N ILE A 251 -14.63 -8.73 -8.36
CA ILE A 251 -13.94 -10.01 -8.35
C ILE A 251 -14.66 -10.96 -7.38
N SER A 252 -15.09 -12.10 -7.91
CA SER A 252 -15.87 -13.10 -7.18
C SER A 252 -15.06 -13.78 -6.08
N GLU A 253 -15.67 -13.98 -4.92
CA GLU A 253 -15.14 -14.81 -3.82
C GLU A 253 -15.09 -16.32 -4.19
N ASN A 254 -15.73 -16.71 -5.29
CA ASN A 254 -15.72 -18.09 -5.81
C ASN A 254 -14.78 -18.26 -7.01
N MET A 255 -13.93 -17.27 -7.30
CA MET A 255 -12.96 -17.36 -8.39
C MET A 255 -11.95 -18.48 -8.13
N ASP A 256 -11.42 -19.08 -9.20
CA ASP A 256 -10.29 -19.99 -9.07
C ASP A 256 -9.09 -19.27 -8.46
N LYS A 257 -8.54 -19.81 -7.36
CA LYS A 257 -7.42 -19.19 -6.62
C LYS A 257 -6.18 -19.03 -7.51
N GLY A 258 -5.96 -19.91 -8.50
CA GLY A 258 -4.87 -19.79 -9.47
C GLY A 258 -5.04 -18.55 -10.34
N VAL A 259 -6.22 -18.40 -10.96
CA VAL A 259 -6.54 -17.20 -11.77
C VAL A 259 -6.44 -15.93 -10.94
N TYR A 260 -7.00 -15.92 -9.73
CA TYR A 260 -6.96 -14.77 -8.83
C TYR A 260 -5.52 -14.34 -8.50
N ARG A 261 -4.64 -15.30 -8.21
CA ARG A 261 -3.21 -15.05 -7.97
C ARG A 261 -2.48 -14.58 -9.23
N GLY A 262 -2.83 -15.11 -10.40
CA GLY A 262 -2.30 -14.65 -11.68
C GLY A 262 -2.59 -13.16 -11.94
N LEU A 263 -3.79 -12.70 -11.58
CA LEU A 263 -4.18 -11.28 -11.66
C LEU A 263 -3.41 -10.39 -10.66
N ALA A 264 -2.82 -10.97 -9.62
CA ALA A 264 -1.98 -10.26 -8.67
C ALA A 264 -0.49 -10.30 -9.06
N THR A 265 -0.16 -10.46 -10.35
CA THR A 265 1.22 -10.38 -10.83
C THR A 265 1.35 -9.41 -12.01
N ILE A 266 2.56 -8.85 -12.18
CA ILE A 266 2.90 -8.00 -13.33
C ILE A 266 3.65 -8.77 -14.44
N GLN A 267 4.25 -9.91 -14.10
CA GLN A 267 5.14 -10.72 -14.94
C GLN A 267 4.99 -12.24 -14.72
N GLY A 268 3.81 -12.72 -14.32
CA GLY A 268 3.52 -14.14 -14.14
C GLY A 268 3.43 -14.92 -15.46
N GLY A 269 3.14 -14.25 -16.58
CA GLY A 269 3.03 -14.87 -17.91
C GLY A 269 1.81 -15.78 -18.09
N GLU A 270 0.89 -15.77 -17.11
CA GLU A 270 -0.35 -16.53 -17.16
C GLU A 270 -1.38 -15.79 -18.03
N VAL A 271 -2.04 -16.50 -18.94
CA VAL A 271 -3.19 -15.95 -19.67
C VAL A 271 -4.41 -16.17 -18.78
N SER A 272 -4.74 -15.18 -17.96
CA SER A 272 -6.04 -15.11 -17.29
C SER A 272 -7.13 -14.99 -18.36
N GLY A 273 -8.06 -15.94 -18.39
CA GLY A 273 -9.21 -15.94 -19.32
C GLY A 273 -10.18 -14.79 -19.03
N ASP A 274 -11.41 -14.81 -19.58
CA ASP A 274 -12.42 -13.83 -19.19
C ASP A 274 -12.84 -14.04 -17.72
N PHE A 275 -12.72 -12.99 -16.89
CA PHE A 275 -13.03 -12.97 -15.46
C PHE A 275 -13.82 -11.73 -15.04
#